data_AF-A0A1A8TGW3-F1
#
_entry.id   AF-A0A1A8TGW3-F1
#
_cell.length_a   1.000
_cell.length_b   1.000
_cell.length_c   1.000
_cell.angle_alpha   90.00
_cell.angle_beta   90.00
_cell.angle_gamma   90.00
#
_symmetry.space_group_name_H-M   'P 1'
#
loop_
_entity.id
_entity.type
_entity.pdbx_description
1 polymer ?
#
loop_
_entity_poly.entity_id
_entity_poly.type
_entity_poly.pdbx_seq_one_letter_code
_entity_poly.pdbx_strand_id
1 'polypeptide(L)'
;MSEVEGVMAFEQGIDSFIKRIRSVLYERANVRLSQHTTPQNLATLFLQQDKYPLQLRFVVLAVGHDQSLGRLSWLDQYGCDHVCCYVNELFHCVVRKRNGKWSEQKHKVDELCARRLLDLLAA
;
A
#
# COMPACT_ATOMS: atom_id res chain seq x y z
N MET A 1 11.47 -9.82 -25.60
CA MET A 1 11.50 -10.36 -24.23
C MET A 1 11.86 -9.22 -23.29
N SER A 2 10.89 -8.52 -22.70
CA SER A 2 11.13 -7.44 -21.72
C SER A 2 9.93 -7.21 -20.79
N GLU A 3 9.14 -8.25 -20.49
CA GLU A 3 7.90 -8.12 -19.69
C GLU A 3 8.12 -8.23 -18.17
N VAL A 4 9.36 -8.44 -17.69
CA VAL A 4 9.65 -8.80 -16.28
C VAL A 4 10.22 -7.64 -15.46
N GLU A 5 10.62 -6.52 -16.07
CA GLU A 5 11.37 -5.46 -15.36
C GLU A 5 10.51 -4.66 -14.36
N GLY A 6 9.23 -4.40 -14.67
CA GLY A 6 8.39 -3.52 -13.84
C GLY A 6 8.00 -4.10 -12.46
N VAL A 7 7.88 -5.41 -12.32
CA VAL A 7 7.59 -6.05 -11.01
C VAL A 7 8.86 -6.14 -10.17
N MET A 8 10.00 -6.47 -10.80
CA MET A 8 11.30 -6.54 -10.11
C MET A 8 11.70 -5.20 -9.49
N ALA A 9 11.29 -4.08 -10.07
CA ALA A 9 11.58 -2.74 -9.54
C ALA A 9 11.02 -2.53 -8.13
N PHE A 10 9.86 -3.12 -7.79
CA PHE A 10 9.26 -3.01 -6.47
C PHE A 10 9.84 -3.97 -5.44
N GLU A 11 10.51 -5.05 -5.85
CA GLU A 11 11.17 -5.97 -4.91
C GLU A 11 12.35 -5.29 -4.22
N GLN A 12 13.02 -4.36 -4.91
CA GLN A 12 14.12 -3.62 -4.33
C GLN A 12 13.61 -2.58 -3.31
N GLY A 13 13.90 -2.82 -2.03
CA GLY A 13 13.60 -1.86 -0.96
C GLY A 13 12.23 -2.03 -0.31
N ILE A 14 11.44 -3.03 -0.72
CA ILE A 14 10.13 -3.30 -0.12
C ILE A 14 10.21 -3.55 1.38
N ASP A 15 11.21 -4.28 1.86
CA ASP A 15 11.34 -4.59 3.29
C ASP A 15 11.51 -3.32 4.14
N SER A 16 12.31 -2.38 3.64
CA SER A 16 12.52 -1.07 4.27
C SER A 16 11.25 -0.22 4.21
N PHE A 17 10.54 -0.26 3.08
CA PHE A 17 9.26 0.42 2.90
C PHE A 17 8.19 -0.10 3.86
N ILE A 18 8.01 -1.43 3.93
CA ILE A 18 7.05 -2.10 4.82
C ILE A 18 7.43 -1.91 6.29
N LYS A 19 8.73 -1.93 6.64
CA LYS A 19 9.19 -1.60 7.99
C LYS A 19 8.80 -0.18 8.39
N ARG A 20 8.99 0.81 7.50
CA ARG A 20 8.59 2.21 7.76
C ARG A 20 7.08 2.34 7.96
N ILE A 21 6.27 1.70 7.11
CA ILE A 21 4.81 1.70 7.24
C ILE A 21 4.38 1.13 8.61
N ARG A 22 4.96 -0.01 9.01
CA ARG A 22 4.65 -0.62 10.32
C ARG A 22 4.98 0.31 11.47
N SER A 23 6.14 0.95 11.46
CA SER A 23 6.54 1.91 12.50
C SER A 23 5.55 3.06 12.63
N VAL A 24 5.17 3.70 11.51
CA VAL A 24 4.23 4.83 11.55
C VAL A 24 2.83 4.40 11.97
N LEU A 25 2.35 3.24 11.53
CA LEU A 25 1.03 2.73 11.94
C LEU A 25 1.00 2.42 13.44
N TYR A 26 2.07 1.85 13.99
CA TYR A 26 2.21 1.65 15.42
C TYR A 26 2.22 2.98 16.17
N GLU A 27 3.02 3.96 15.74
CA GLU A 27 3.13 5.27 16.40
C GLU A 27 1.82 6.07 16.35
N ARG A 28 1.09 6.05 15.23
CA ARG A 28 -0.10 6.89 15.04
C ARG A 28 -1.40 6.26 15.49
N ALA A 29 -1.54 4.93 15.40
CA ALA A 29 -2.78 4.23 15.70
C ALA A 29 -2.65 3.19 16.84
N ASN A 30 -1.45 3.04 17.42
CA ASN A 30 -1.17 2.04 18.46
C ASN A 30 -1.58 0.62 18.06
N VAL A 31 -1.37 0.28 16.78
CA VAL A 31 -1.73 -1.03 16.22
C VAL A 31 -0.49 -1.87 15.98
N ARG A 32 -0.62 -3.17 16.25
CA ARG A 32 0.40 -4.16 15.89
C ARG A 32 0.00 -4.86 14.61
N LEU A 33 1.00 -5.12 13.77
CA LEU A 33 0.82 -5.71 12.46
C LEU A 33 1.68 -6.96 12.33
N SER A 34 1.10 -8.03 11.82
CA SER A 34 1.83 -9.23 11.38
C SER A 34 1.88 -9.26 9.86
N GLN A 35 3.05 -9.57 9.30
CA GLN A 35 3.21 -9.71 7.86
C GLN A 35 2.95 -11.15 7.46
N HIS A 36 2.15 -11.36 6.42
CA HIS A 36 1.86 -12.68 5.85
C HIS A 36 2.00 -12.63 4.34
N THR A 37 2.44 -13.74 3.76
CA THR A 37 2.47 -13.92 2.31
C THR A 37 1.10 -14.35 1.85
N THR A 38 0.56 -13.66 0.86
CA THR A 38 -0.75 -13.98 0.26
C THR A 38 -0.63 -13.88 -1.25
N PRO A 39 -1.35 -14.72 -2.02
CA PRO A 39 -1.31 -14.66 -3.48
C PRO A 39 -1.62 -13.24 -4.00
N GLN A 40 -0.97 -12.85 -5.10
CA GLN A 40 -1.19 -11.58 -5.82
C GLN A 40 -0.82 -10.30 -5.06
N ASN A 41 -0.37 -10.39 -3.80
CA ASN A 41 0.11 -9.25 -3.03
C ASN A 41 1.63 -9.35 -2.91
N LEU A 42 2.29 -8.22 -3.14
CA LEU A 42 3.72 -8.08 -2.90
C LEU A 42 4.03 -8.07 -1.39
N ALA A 43 3.11 -7.51 -0.59
CA ALA A 43 3.11 -7.66 0.87
C ALA A 43 1.69 -7.52 1.43
N THR A 44 1.41 -8.24 2.52
CA THR A 44 0.16 -8.08 3.28
C THR A 44 0.45 -7.97 4.77
N LEU A 45 -0.13 -6.96 5.43
CA LEU A 45 -0.02 -6.73 6.86
C LEU A 45 -1.40 -6.87 7.51
N PHE A 46 -1.51 -7.79 8.46
CA PHE A 46 -2.73 -8.08 9.21
C PHE A 46 -2.72 -7.34 10.55
N LEU A 47 -3.82 -6.66 10.85
CA LEU A 47 -4.04 -6.06 12.16
C LEU A 47 -4.18 -7.17 13.22
N GLN A 48 -3.38 -7.11 14.29
CA GLN A 48 -3.42 -8.08 15.39
C GLN A 48 -4.48 -7.73 16.45
N GLN A 49 -5.55 -7.02 16.07
CA GLN A 49 -6.62 -6.62 16.98
C GLN A 49 -7.91 -7.34 16.57
N ASP A 50 -8.41 -8.20 17.46
CA ASP A 50 -9.56 -9.08 17.19
C ASP A 50 -10.84 -8.34 16.80
N LYS A 51 -10.95 -7.06 17.17
CA LYS A 51 -12.15 -6.24 16.92
C LYS A 51 -12.28 -5.81 15.45
N TYR A 52 -11.18 -5.74 14.70
CA TYR A 52 -11.17 -5.21 13.33
C TYR A 52 -10.25 -6.04 12.44
N PRO A 53 -10.77 -7.03 11.70
CA PRO A 53 -9.95 -7.89 10.84
C PRO A 53 -9.58 -7.15 9.54
N LEU A 54 -8.75 -6.11 9.68
CA LEU A 54 -8.25 -5.30 8.58
C LEU A 54 -6.91 -5.83 8.06
N GLN A 55 -6.73 -5.75 6.74
CA GLN A 55 -5.48 -6.15 6.08
C GLN A 55 -4.97 -5.01 5.19
N LEU A 56 -3.76 -4.51 5.43
CA LEU A 56 -3.11 -3.62 4.48
C LEU A 56 -2.45 -4.45 3.40
N ARG A 57 -2.91 -4.30 2.16
CA ARG A 57 -2.40 -5.02 0.99
C ARG A 57 -1.61 -4.10 0.11
N PHE A 58 -0.46 -4.57 -0.34
CA PHE A 58 0.35 -3.92 -1.36
C PHE A 58 0.34 -4.79 -2.62
N VAL A 59 -0.30 -4.27 -3.67
CA VAL A 59 -0.45 -4.93 -4.98
C VAL A 59 0.30 -4.13 -6.05
N VAL A 60 0.93 -4.81 -6.99
CA VAL A 60 1.50 -4.18 -8.20
C VAL A 60 0.48 -4.27 -9.33
N LEU A 61 0.19 -3.14 -9.98
CA LEU A 61 -0.76 -3.00 -11.06
C LEU A 61 -0.03 -2.63 -12.34
N ALA A 62 -0.36 -3.30 -13.45
CA ALA A 62 0.05 -2.85 -14.78
C ALA A 62 -0.87 -1.71 -15.24
N VAL A 63 -0.29 -0.61 -15.72
CA VAL A 63 -1.03 0.61 -16.09
C VAL A 63 -0.84 1.01 -17.56
N GLY A 64 0.17 0.44 -18.22
CA GLY A 64 0.45 0.59 -19.65
C GLY A 64 1.58 -0.33 -20.08
N HIS A 65 2.03 -0.20 -21.33
CA HIS A 65 3.26 -0.84 -21.81
C HIS A 65 4.42 -0.31 -20.95
N ASP A 66 4.95 -1.18 -20.09
CA ASP A 66 6.13 -0.96 -19.24
C ASP A 66 5.96 -0.02 -18.05
N GLN A 67 4.71 0.31 -17.66
CA GLN A 67 4.47 1.09 -16.45
C GLN A 67 3.72 0.29 -15.39
N SER A 68 4.36 0.15 -14.23
CA SER A 68 3.77 -0.45 -13.03
C SER A 68 3.42 0.63 -12.01
N LEU A 69 2.40 0.37 -11.19
CA LEU A 69 2.09 1.15 -9.99
C LEU A 69 1.84 0.23 -8.82
N GLY A 70 2.33 0.62 -7.66
CA GLY A 70 1.94 0.02 -6.40
C GLY A 70 0.61 0.60 -5.93
N ARG A 71 -0.30 -0.24 -5.45
CA ARG A 71 -1.50 0.18 -4.74
C ARG A 71 -1.43 -0.33 -3.31
N LEU A 72 -1.60 0.57 -2.35
CA LEU A 72 -1.82 0.22 -0.96
C LEU A 72 -3.29 0.45 -0.61
N SER A 73 -3.95 -0.58 -0.10
CA SER A 73 -5.34 -0.53 0.35
C SER A 73 -5.57 -1.34 1.62
N TRP A 74 -6.43 -0.83 2.50
CA TRP A 74 -6.98 -1.63 3.59
C TRP A 74 -8.15 -2.45 3.06
N LEU A 75 -8.06 -3.76 3.17
CA LEU A 75 -9.17 -4.68 2.95
C LEU A 75 -9.94 -4.82 4.26
N ASP A 76 -11.24 -4.59 4.22
CA ASP A 76 -12.13 -4.78 5.36
C ASP A 76 -12.74 -6.20 5.41
N GLN A 77 -13.54 -6.45 6.45
CA GLN A 77 -14.23 -7.72 6.67
C GLN A 77 -15.30 -8.04 5.62
N TYR A 78 -15.75 -7.04 4.87
CA TYR A 78 -16.76 -7.17 3.82
C TYR A 78 -16.10 -7.39 2.44
N GLY A 79 -14.77 -7.43 2.38
CA GLY A 79 -14.02 -7.56 1.14
C GLY A 79 -13.88 -6.25 0.35
N CYS A 80 -14.18 -5.11 0.97
CA CYS A 80 -14.05 -3.80 0.35
C CYS A 80 -12.60 -3.29 0.43
N ASP A 81 -12.06 -2.87 -0.72
CA ASP A 81 -10.76 -2.19 -0.79
C ASP A 81 -10.91 -0.69 -0.48
N HIS A 82 -10.30 -0.26 0.62
CA HIS A 82 -10.16 1.14 0.97
C HIS A 82 -8.75 1.61 0.59
N VAL A 83 -8.63 2.12 -0.64
CA VAL A 83 -7.35 2.61 -1.17
C VAL A 83 -6.80 3.75 -0.31
N CYS A 84 -5.57 3.58 0.15
CA CYS A 84 -4.81 4.61 0.85
C CYS A 84 -4.10 5.51 -0.15
N CYS A 85 -3.38 4.89 -1.09
CA CYS A 85 -2.63 5.57 -2.13
C CYS A 85 -2.13 4.65 -3.24
N TYR A 86 -1.66 5.28 -4.32
CA TYR A 86 -0.83 4.65 -5.34
C TYR A 86 0.62 5.13 -5.19
N VAL A 87 1.57 4.29 -5.57
CA VAL A 87 3.01 4.58 -5.52
C VAL A 87 3.71 4.21 -6.82
N ASN A 88 4.76 4.94 -7.16
CA ASN A 88 5.71 4.51 -8.19
C ASN A 88 6.73 3.50 -7.63
N GLU A 89 7.62 2.99 -8.48
CA GLU A 89 8.67 2.02 -8.14
C GLU A 89 9.67 2.54 -7.08
N LEU A 90 9.75 3.85 -6.86
CA LEU A 90 10.53 4.48 -5.80
C LEU A 90 9.75 4.62 -4.47
N PHE A 91 8.56 4.02 -4.39
CA PHE A 91 7.62 4.13 -3.26
C PHE A 91 7.14 5.56 -2.96
N HIS A 92 7.27 6.48 -3.92
CA HIS A 92 6.71 7.82 -3.80
C HIS A 92 5.23 7.78 -4.12
N CYS A 93 4.45 8.48 -3.32
CA CYS A 93 3.02 8.54 -3.52
C CYS A 93 2.72 9.29 -4.83
N VAL A 94 1.86 8.73 -5.67
CA VAL A 94 1.47 9.34 -6.95
C VAL A 94 -0.05 9.51 -7.06
N VAL A 95 -0.45 10.49 -7.87
CA VAL A 95 -1.85 10.76 -8.22
C VAL A 95 -1.99 10.91 -9.73
N ARG A 96 -3.13 10.47 -10.26
CA ARG A 96 -3.46 10.65 -11.68
C ARG A 96 -3.96 12.07 -11.91
N LYS A 97 -3.24 12.84 -12.71
CA LYS A 97 -3.67 14.18 -13.14
C LYS A 97 -4.77 14.09 -14.19
N ARG A 98 -5.46 15.21 -14.42
CA ARG A 98 -6.53 15.34 -15.44
C ARG A 98 -6.06 14.97 -16.86
N ASN A 99 -4.79 15.15 -17.17
CA ASN A 99 -4.19 14.75 -18.44
C ASN A 99 -3.87 13.25 -18.54
N GLY A 100 -4.34 12.44 -17.58
CA GLY A 100 -4.14 11.00 -17.54
C GLY A 100 -2.78 10.54 -17.01
N LYS A 101 -1.81 11.45 -16.83
CA LYS A 101 -0.45 11.13 -16.35
C LYS A 101 -0.39 10.99 -14.83
N TRP A 102 0.45 10.08 -14.36
CA TRP A 102 0.77 9.94 -12.95
C TRP A 102 1.91 10.89 -12.56
N SER A 103 1.80 11.49 -11.39
CA SER A 103 2.85 12.34 -10.83
C SER A 103 2.93 12.18 -9.33
N GLU A 104 4.12 12.36 -8.80
CA GLU A 104 4.34 12.43 -7.36
C GLU A 104 3.47 13.51 -6.68
N GLN A 105 3.04 13.20 -5.47
CA GLN A 105 2.34 14.12 -4.59
C GLN A 105 3.09 14.31 -3.27
N LYS A 106 2.74 15.38 -2.53
CA LYS A 106 3.45 15.77 -1.30
C LYS A 106 3.23 14.83 -0.12
N HIS A 107 2.11 14.11 -0.09
CA HIS A 107 1.76 13.24 1.04
C HIS A 107 2.57 11.95 1.01
N LYS A 108 3.06 11.54 2.18
CA LYS A 108 3.76 10.27 2.32
C LYS A 108 2.78 9.11 2.46
N VAL A 109 3.22 7.94 2.00
CA VAL A 109 2.41 6.72 1.91
C VAL A 109 1.95 6.24 3.29
N ASP A 110 2.87 6.21 4.23
CA ASP A 110 2.66 5.80 5.62
C ASP A 110 1.63 6.69 6.33
N GLU A 111 1.70 8.01 6.11
CA GLU A 111 0.72 8.95 6.66
C GLU A 111 -0.70 8.74 6.10
N LEU A 112 -0.82 8.51 4.79
CA LEU A 112 -2.11 8.26 4.15
C LEU A 112 -2.71 6.92 4.59
N CYS A 113 -1.88 5.87 4.69
CA CYS A 113 -2.33 4.58 5.20
C CYS A 113 -2.79 4.67 6.66
N ALA A 114 -2.07 5.41 7.51
CA ALA A 114 -2.45 5.63 8.90
C ALA A 114 -3.75 6.42 9.04
N ARG A 115 -3.90 7.51 8.27
CA ARG A 115 -5.13 8.28 8.24
C ARG A 115 -6.32 7.42 7.83
N ARG A 116 -6.17 6.65 6.75
CA ARG A 116 -7.24 5.79 6.25
C ARG A 116 -7.62 4.70 7.24
N LEU A 117 -6.65 4.15 7.98
CA LEU A 117 -6.92 3.21 9.07
C LEU A 117 -7.75 3.86 10.17
N LEU A 118 -7.36 5.05 10.64
CA LEU A 118 -8.10 5.75 11.69
C LEU A 118 -9.54 6.06 11.28
N ASP A 119 -9.76 6.45 10.02
CA ASP A 119 -11.11 6.66 9.48
C ASP A 119 -11.95 5.36 9.54
N LEU A 120 -11.33 4.20 9.24
CA LEU A 120 -12.00 2.89 9.28
C LEU A 120 -12.28 2.40 10.70
N LEU A 121 -11.41 2.71 11.66
CA LEU A 121 -11.61 2.33 13.06
C LEU A 121 -12.68 3.19 13.76
N ALA A 122 -12.97 4.37 13.21
CA ALA A 122 -13.98 5.29 13.71
C ALA A 122 -15.38 5.08 13.11
N ALA A 123 -15.48 4.31 12.02
CA ALA A 123 -16.74 3.95 11.36
C ALA A 123 -17.46 2.79 12.07
#